data_AF-A0A1X9Z831-F1
#
_entry.id   AF-A0A1X9Z831-F1
#
_cell.length_a   1.000
_cell.length_b   1.000
_cell.length_c   1.000
_cell.angle_alpha   90.00
_cell.angle_beta   90.00
_cell.angle_gamma   90.00
#
_symmetry.space_group_name_H-M   'P 1'
#
loop_
_entity.id
_entity.type
_entity.pdbx_description
1 polymer ?
#
loop_
_entity_poly.entity_id
_entity_poly.type
_entity_poly.pdbx_seq_one_letter_code
_entity_poly.pdbx_strand_id
1 'polypeptide(L)' 'MTTATKNIIHKLETLPESMVNEVEDFIDFLKAKHSKSFPKSKSEQKNIVEEPKSLYGAAKGLFIIPKDFNEPLDDLKEYM' A
#
# COMPACT_ATOMS: atom_id res chain seq x y z
N MET A 1 -35.34 3.83 8.21
CA MET A 1 -34.64 4.94 7.52
C MET A 1 -34.67 6.16 8.40
N THR A 2 -33.52 6.81 8.58
CA THR A 2 -33.40 8.06 9.34
C THR A 2 -33.97 9.23 8.53
N THR A 3 -34.37 10.32 9.17
CA THR A 3 -34.81 11.54 8.47
C THR A 3 -33.73 12.07 7.51
N ALA A 4 -32.46 11.88 7.87
CA ALA A 4 -31.32 12.22 7.02
C ALA A 4 -31.28 11.39 5.71
N THR A 5 -31.60 10.09 5.75
CA THR A 5 -31.61 9.25 4.54
C THR A 5 -32.74 9.63 3.59
N LYS A 6 -33.91 10.01 4.09
CA LYS A 6 -35.01 10.51 3.26
C LYS A 6 -34.65 11.81 2.54
N ASN A 7 -33.98 12.73 3.23
CA ASN A 7 -33.54 14.00 2.64
C ASN A 7 -32.45 13.83 1.57
N ILE A 8 -31.61 12.79 1.69
CA ILE A 8 -30.56 12.49 0.69
C ILE A 8 -31.18 11.96 -0.59
N ILE A 9 -32.16 11.04 -0.50
CA ILE A 9 -32.85 10.48 -1.66
C ILE A 9 -33.53 11.59 -2.48
N HIS A 10 -34.28 12.48 -1.82
CA HIS A 10 -34.92 13.61 -2.51
C HIS A 10 -33.90 14.56 -3.18
N LYS A 11 -32.71 14.74 -2.59
CA LYS A 11 -31.65 15.56 -3.21
C LYS A 11 -31.04 14.89 -4.44
N LEU A 12 -30.90 13.56 -4.41
CA LEU A 12 -30.41 12.78 -5.55
C LEU A 12 -31.39 12.83 -6.74
N GLU A 13 -32.70 12.79 -6.48
CA GLU A 13 -33.73 12.90 -7.53
C GLU A 13 -33.74 14.27 -8.24
N THR A 14 -33.24 15.32 -7.60
CA THR A 14 -33.18 16.68 -8.17
C THR A 14 -31.90 16.98 -8.94
N LEU A 15 -30.91 16.07 -8.93
CA LEU A 15 -29.61 16.29 -9.55
C LEU A 15 -29.56 15.74 -10.99
N PRO A 16 -28.81 16.39 -11.90
CA PRO A 16 -28.56 15.87 -13.23
C PRO A 16 -27.64 14.65 -13.17
N GLU A 17 -27.79 13.73 -14.12
CA GLU A 17 -27.14 12.41 -14.16
C GLU A 17 -25.60 12.49 -14.08
N SER A 18 -24.99 13.55 -14.62
CA SER A 18 -23.54 13.77 -14.52
C SER A 18 -23.05 13.96 -13.09
N MET A 19 -23.84 14.59 -12.22
CA MET A 19 -23.49 14.84 -10.82
C MET A 19 -23.79 13.64 -9.93
N VAL A 20 -24.67 12.74 -10.35
CA VAL A 20 -24.93 11.49 -9.62
C VAL A 20 -23.67 10.64 -9.57
N ASN A 21 -22.92 10.56 -10.67
CA ASN A 21 -21.63 9.86 -10.73
C ASN A 21 -20.62 10.40 -9.71
N GLU A 22 -20.51 11.73 -9.57
CA GLU A 22 -19.62 12.35 -8.57
C GLU A 22 -20.06 12.01 -7.13
N VAL A 23 -21.37 11.89 -6.89
CA VAL A 23 -21.89 11.49 -5.58
C VAL A 23 -21.61 10.01 -5.30
N GLU A 24 -21.72 9.14 -6.31
CA GLU A 24 -21.31 7.73 -6.20
C GLU A 24 -19.83 7.60 -5.86
N ASP A 25 -18.96 8.31 -6.58
CA ASP A 25 -17.51 8.35 -6.31
C ASP A 25 -17.22 8.85 -4.89
N PHE A 26 -17.95 9.87 -4.43
CA PHE A 26 -17.79 10.40 -3.08
C PHE A 26 -18.24 9.40 -2.01
N ILE A 27 -19.33 8.66 -2.25
CA ILE A 27 -19.79 7.60 -1.35
C ILE A 27 -18.72 6.50 -1.26
N ASP A 28 -18.14 6.09 -2.38
CA ASP A 28 -17.08 5.08 -2.39
C ASP A 28 -15.78 5.59 -1.76
N PHE A 29 -15.45 6.86 -1.94
CA PHE A 29 -14.38 7.52 -1.20
C PHE A 29 -14.63 7.49 0.33
N LEU A 30 -15.85 7.78 0.79
CA LEU A 30 -16.19 7.73 2.21
C LEU A 30 -16.10 6.30 2.77
N LYS A 31 -16.62 5.30 2.04
CA LYS A 31 -16.45 3.88 2.41
C LYS A 31 -14.98 3.50 2.48
N ALA A 32 -14.17 3.88 1.50
CA ALA A 32 -12.73 3.63 1.48
C ALA A 32 -12.03 4.29 2.67
N LYS A 33 -12.35 5.56 2.96
CA LYS A 33 -11.79 6.32 4.08
C LYS A 33 -12.09 5.68 5.44
N HIS A 34 -13.32 5.21 5.66
CA HIS A 34 -13.70 4.52 6.90
C HIS A 34 -13.16 3.08 6.96
N SER A 35 -13.03 2.40 5.83
CA SER A 35 -12.48 1.02 5.77
C SER A 35 -10.98 0.94 6.06
N LYS A 36 -10.24 2.05 5.97
CA LYS A 36 -8.80 2.12 6.32
C LYS A 36 -8.54 2.38 7.81
N SER A 37 -9.57 2.63 8.63
CA SER A 37 -9.39 3.05 10.03
C SER A 37 -9.49 1.95 11.10
N PHE A 38 -9.90 0.70 10.77
CA PHE A 38 -9.95 -0.41 11.73
C PHE A 38 -9.70 -1.74 11.00
N PRO A 39 -9.06 -2.73 11.66
CA PRO A 39 -8.37 -3.83 10.99
C PRO A 39 -9.38 -4.64 10.17
N LYS A 40 -9.10 -4.74 8.87
CA LYS A 40 -9.91 -5.52 7.94
C LYS A 40 -10.10 -6.94 8.50
N SER A 41 -11.36 -7.37 8.47
CA SER A 41 -11.79 -8.75 8.61
C SER A 41 -10.77 -9.71 7.95
N LYS A 42 -10.44 -10.78 8.66
CA LYS A 42 -9.52 -11.87 8.27
C LYS A 42 -9.92 -12.63 6.99
N SER A 43 -10.86 -12.13 6.19
CA SER A 43 -11.45 -12.81 5.04
C SER A 43 -10.89 -12.38 3.68
N GLU A 44 -10.06 -11.34 3.60
CA GLU A 44 -9.47 -10.86 2.33
C GLU A 44 -7.93 -11.00 2.28
N GLN A 45 -7.36 -11.80 3.16
CA GLN A 45 -5.92 -12.07 3.30
C GLN A 45 -5.37 -13.07 2.28
N LYS A 46 -5.75 -13.02 1.00
CA LYS A 46 -5.22 -13.97 0.01
C LYS A 46 -4.39 -13.40 -1.14
N ASN A 47 -4.34 -12.08 -1.33
CA ASN A 47 -3.46 -11.49 -2.35
C ASN A 47 -3.01 -10.08 -1.96
N ILE A 48 -2.46 -9.91 -0.77
CA ILE A 48 -1.59 -8.77 -0.50
C ILE A 48 -0.19 -9.38 -0.49
N VAL A 49 0.53 -9.24 -1.59
CA VAL A 49 1.98 -9.38 -1.57
C VAL A 49 2.43 -8.27 -0.64
N GLU A 50 2.62 -8.58 0.64
CA GLU A 50 3.22 -7.66 1.58
C GLU A 50 4.59 -7.30 1.00
N GLU A 51 4.78 -6.04 0.58
CA GLU A 51 6.10 -5.55 0.25
C GLU A 51 6.98 -5.88 1.45
N PRO A 52 8.08 -6.65 1.26
CA PRO A 52 8.89 -7.05 2.39
C PRO A 52 9.32 -5.77 3.09
N LYS A 53 8.88 -5.59 4.34
CA LYS A 53 9.33 -4.48 5.18
C LYS A 53 10.83 -4.39 4.97
N SER A 54 11.31 -3.26 4.44
CA SER A 54 12.73 -3.07 4.19
C SER A 54 13.43 -3.18 5.54
N LEU A 55 13.93 -4.37 5.84
CA LEU A 55 14.70 -4.66 7.04
C LEU A 55 16.10 -4.11 6.75
N TYR A 56 16.25 -2.79 6.84
CA TYR A 56 17.54 -2.14 6.71
C TYR A 56 18.51 -2.83 7.68
N GLY A 57 19.63 -3.32 7.15
CA GLY A 57 20.61 -4.06 7.93
C GLY A 57 20.28 -5.54 8.20
N ALA A 58 19.28 -6.15 7.54
CA ALA A 58 19.01 -7.59 7.66
C ALA A 58 20.22 -8.47 7.31
N ALA A 59 21.07 -8.00 6.40
CA ALA A 59 22.28 -8.69 5.99
C ALA A 59 23.53 -8.25 6.80
N LYS A 60 23.38 -7.41 7.83
CA LYS A 60 24.52 -6.93 8.63
C LYS A 60 25.12 -8.11 9.40
N GLY A 61 26.38 -8.42 9.13
CA GLY A 61 27.09 -9.55 9.74
C GLY A 61 26.88 -10.88 9.03
N LEU A 62 26.22 -10.90 7.87
CA LEU A 62 26.08 -12.12 7.05
C LEU A 62 27.43 -12.62 6.52
N PHE A 63 28.37 -11.71 6.26
CA PHE A 63 29.71 -12.03 5.79
C PHE A 63 30.75 -11.29 6.62
N ILE A 64 31.88 -11.97 6.86
CA ILE A 64 33.06 -11.38 7.49
C ILE A 64 34.04 -11.07 6.37
N ILE A 65 34.30 -9.78 6.16
CA ILE A 65 35.28 -9.32 5.18
C ILE A 65 36.67 -9.44 5.82
N PRO A 66 37.59 -10.24 5.25
CA PRO A 66 38.94 -10.36 5.78
C PRO A 66 39.74 -9.08 5.47
N LYS A 67 40.82 -8.83 6.24
CA LYS A 67 41.55 -7.55 6.19
C LYS A 67 42.25 -7.29 4.85
N ASP A 68 42.55 -8.36 4.15
CA ASP A 68 43.23 -8.46 2.85
C ASP A 68 42.26 -8.49 1.66
N PHE A 69 40.95 -8.26 1.86
CA PHE A 69 39.96 -8.31 0.78
C PHE A 69 40.27 -7.41 -0.43
N ASN A 70 40.94 -6.28 -0.19
CA ASN A 70 41.31 -5.34 -1.25
C ASN A 70 42.70 -5.63 -1.85
N GLU A 71 43.42 -6.64 -1.36
CA GLU A 71 44.72 -7.00 -1.92
C GLU A 71 44.54 -7.61 -3.32
N PRO A 72 45.43 -7.28 -4.29
CA PRO A 72 45.36 -7.87 -5.62
C PRO A 72 45.47 -9.39 -5.54
N LEU A 73 44.51 -10.08 -6.16
CA LEU A 73 44.60 -11.53 -6.32
C LEU A 73 45.83 -11.85 -7.17
N ASP A 74 46.70 -12.72 -6.68
CA ASP A 74 47.96 -13.09 -7.33
C ASP A 74 47.76 -13.46 -8.81
N ASP A 75 46.70 -14.21 -9.11
CA ASP A 75 46.34 -14.68 -10.46
C ASP A 75 45.79 -13.56 -11.38
N LEU A 76 45.40 -12.41 -10.82
CA LEU A 76 44.83 -11.27 -11.55
C LEU A 76 45.76 -10.06 -11.59
N LYS A 77 46.95 -10.14 -10.99
CA LYS A 77 47.94 -9.04 -11.00
C LYS A 77 48.35 -8.61 -12.40
N GLU A 78 48.37 -9.54 -13.36
CA GLU A 78 48.75 -9.25 -14.74
C GLU A 78 47.65 -8.49 -15.52
N TYR A 79 46.43 -8.40 -14.98
CA TYR A 79 45.27 -7.78 -15.62
C TYR A 79 44.82 -6.46 -14.96
N MET A 80 45.46 -6.03 -13.87
CA MET A 80 45.20 -4.79 -13.13
C MET A 80 46.33 -3.78 -13.39
#